data_AF-C4K6D1-F1
#
_entry.id   AF-C4K6D1-F1
#
_cell.length_a   1.000
_cell.length_b   1.000
_cell.length_c   1.000
_cell.angle_alpha   90.00
_cell.angle_beta   90.00
_cell.angle_gamma   90.00
#
_symmetry.space_group_name_H-M   'P 1'
#
loop_
_entity.id
_entity.type
_entity.pdbx_description
1 polymer ?
#
loop_
_entity_poly.entity_id
_entity_poly.type
_entity_poly.pdbx_seq_one_letter_code
_entity_poly.pdbx_strand_id
1 'polypeptide(L)'
;MNNNIDLADLVRKALISCGCNENLLQNFDAHSTIQLEFDEKPSIFISRDDEDEIWVWSSLMPLLTEPERETLLERSASLIKEKLEAECDFSATKKLELDNDEDAIHLKVKVDPDYLHDHEKFSNVLTGFFEEIETYSEMLR
;
A
#
# COMPACT_ATOMS: atom_id res chain seq x y z
N MET A 1 -18.74 12.05 11.09
CA MET A 1 -17.84 12.78 11.99
C MET A 1 -16.66 13.21 11.14
N ASN A 2 -16.48 14.51 10.88
CA ASN A 2 -15.34 15.01 10.11
C ASN A 2 -14.10 15.00 11.01
N ASN A 3 -13.37 13.89 11.02
CA ASN A 3 -11.99 13.88 11.50
C ASN A 3 -11.10 14.30 10.34
N ASN A 4 -10.71 15.58 10.29
CA ASN A 4 -9.66 16.02 9.39
C ASN A 4 -8.32 15.49 9.94
N ILE A 5 -8.02 14.23 9.64
CA ILE A 5 -6.78 13.56 10.06
C ILE A 5 -5.64 14.27 9.34
N ASP A 6 -4.62 14.69 10.09
CA ASP A 6 -3.36 15.15 9.51
C ASP A 6 -2.58 13.91 9.06
N LEU A 7 -2.79 13.51 7.81
CA LEU A 7 -2.18 12.32 7.22
C LEU A 7 -0.65 12.44 7.18
N ALA A 8 -0.13 13.64 6.93
CA ALA A 8 1.30 13.90 6.89
C ALA A 8 1.96 13.70 8.28
N ASP A 9 1.33 14.20 9.34
CA ASP A 9 1.80 13.98 10.71
C ASP A 9 1.67 12.51 11.13
N LEU A 10 0.57 11.84 10.76
CA LEU A 10 0.36 10.42 11.06
C LEU A 10 1.45 9.54 10.43
N VAL A 11 1.69 9.70 9.12
CA VAL A 11 2.73 8.95 8.39
C VAL A 11 4.11 9.24 8.98
N ARG A 12 4.42 10.50 9.27
CA ARG A 12 5.70 10.89 9.89
C ARG A 12 5.91 10.17 11.22
N LYS A 13 4.93 10.21 12.13
CA LYS A 13 5.04 9.57 13.45
C LYS A 13 5.12 8.05 13.34
N ALA A 14 4.37 7.45 12.42
CA ALA A 14 4.44 6.02 12.16
C ALA A 14 5.84 5.60 11.69
N LEU A 15 6.43 6.32 10.73
CA LEU A 15 7.78 6.03 10.23
C LEU A 15 8.86 6.22 11.29
N ILE A 16 8.76 7.26 12.13
CA ILE A 16 9.67 7.44 13.28
C ILE A 16 9.54 6.24 14.23
N SER A 17 8.32 5.74 14.46
CA SER A 17 8.06 4.55 15.29
C SER A 17 8.68 3.29 14.68
N CYS A 18 8.73 3.19 13.35
CA CYS A 18 9.46 2.14 12.62
C CYS A 18 11.00 2.30 12.65
N GLY A 19 11.52 3.37 13.27
CA GLY A 19 12.97 3.64 13.35
C GLY A 19 13.52 4.39 12.14
N CYS A 20 12.68 4.97 11.28
CA CYS A 20 13.13 5.81 10.17
C CYS A 20 13.79 7.09 10.70
N ASN A 21 14.87 7.52 10.02
CA ASN A 21 15.55 8.76 10.34
C ASN A 21 14.66 9.97 10.02
N GLU A 22 14.35 10.78 11.03
CA GLU A 22 13.51 11.99 10.90
C GLU A 22 13.99 12.97 9.81
N ASN A 23 15.29 13.00 9.54
CA ASN A 23 15.88 13.87 8.52
C ASN A 23 15.48 13.49 7.09
N LEU A 24 15.05 12.24 6.87
CA LEU A 24 14.55 11.76 5.58
C LEU A 24 13.06 12.07 5.38
N LEU A 25 12.35 12.44 6.45
CA LEU A 25 10.89 12.62 6.45
C LEU A 25 10.49 14.07 6.19
N GLN A 26 11.34 14.88 5.59
CA GLN A 26 11.00 16.27 5.28
C GLN A 26 10.06 16.32 4.06
N ASN A 27 9.06 17.20 4.07
CA ASN A 27 8.15 17.49 2.95
C ASN A 27 6.94 16.56 2.70
N PHE A 28 6.35 15.95 3.73
CA PHE A 28 4.99 15.42 3.56
C PHE A 28 3.98 16.56 3.48
N ASP A 29 3.21 16.61 2.40
CA ASP A 29 2.08 17.51 2.21
C ASP A 29 0.78 16.73 2.50
N ALA A 30 -0.06 17.25 3.40
CA ALA A 30 -1.31 16.62 3.81
C ALA A 30 -2.39 16.65 2.72
N HIS A 31 -2.20 17.43 1.65
CA HIS A 31 -3.15 17.55 0.54
C HIS A 31 -2.75 16.78 -0.72
N SER A 32 -1.59 16.14 -0.70
CA SER A 32 -1.03 15.42 -1.85
C SER A 32 -0.78 13.96 -1.49
N THR A 33 -0.60 13.12 -2.51
CA THR A 33 -0.14 11.75 -2.32
C THR A 33 1.25 11.78 -1.66
N ILE A 34 1.37 11.13 -0.51
CA ILE A 34 2.64 10.92 0.16
C ILE A 34 3.32 9.71 -0.49
N GLN A 35 4.56 9.86 -0.92
CA GLN A 35 5.34 8.79 -1.52
C GLN A 35 6.51 8.42 -0.59
N LEU A 36 6.65 7.13 -0.32
CA LEU A 36 7.77 6.51 0.38
C LEU A 36 8.58 5.73 -0.64
N GLU A 37 9.81 6.17 -0.88
CA GLU A 37 10.73 5.55 -1.82
C GLU A 37 11.63 4.54 -1.11
N PHE A 38 11.89 3.42 -1.78
CA PHE A 38 12.76 2.35 -1.30
C PHE A 38 13.76 1.99 -2.39
N ASP A 39 15.00 1.64 -2.02
CA ASP A 39 16.09 1.46 -2.99
C ASP A 39 15.84 0.31 -3.98
N GLU A 40 15.35 -0.84 -3.51
CA GLU A 40 15.17 -2.06 -4.32
C GLU A 40 13.73 -2.60 -4.30
N LYS A 41 12.78 -1.79 -3.82
CA LYS A 41 11.39 -2.19 -3.62
C LYS A 41 10.45 -1.15 -4.22
N PRO A 42 9.25 -1.57 -4.68
CA PRO A 42 8.23 -0.63 -5.11
C PRO A 42 7.94 0.44 -4.06
N SER A 43 7.78 1.68 -4.51
CA SER A 43 7.39 2.78 -3.63
C SER A 43 6.03 2.51 -3.00
N ILE A 44 5.83 2.98 -1.76
CA ILE A 44 4.51 3.01 -1.12
C ILE A 44 3.94 4.41 -1.30
N PHE A 45 2.69 4.48 -1.74
CA PHE A 45 1.93 5.69 -1.87
C PHE A 45 0.80 5.69 -0.84
N ILE A 46 0.60 6.83 -0.18
CA ILE A 46 -0.49 7.04 0.76
C ILE A 46 -1.27 8.26 0.29
N SER A 47 -2.56 8.08 0.01
CA SER A 47 -3.42 9.12 -0.54
C SER A 47 -4.79 9.11 0.10
N ARG A 48 -5.45 10.27 0.08
CA ARG A 48 -6.86 10.41 0.39
C ARG A 48 -7.64 10.51 -0.92
N ASP A 49 -8.74 9.77 -1.03
CA ASP A 49 -9.64 9.87 -2.19
C ASP A 49 -10.74 10.94 -2.01
N ASP A 50 -11.61 11.07 -3.00
CA ASP A 50 -12.72 12.04 -3.00
C ASP A 50 -13.79 11.75 -1.93
N GLU A 51 -13.82 10.53 -1.35
CA GLU A 51 -14.72 10.12 -0.28
C GLU A 51 -14.08 10.27 1.12
N ASP A 52 -12.94 10.97 1.20
CA ASP A 52 -12.09 11.14 2.39
C ASP A 52 -11.48 9.82 2.92
N GLU A 53 -11.45 8.77 2.11
CA GLU A 53 -10.91 7.47 2.51
C GLU A 53 -9.39 7.41 2.29
N ILE A 54 -8.68 6.76 3.22
CA ILE A 54 -7.23 6.64 3.16
C ILE A 54 -6.86 5.33 2.48
N TRP A 55 -6.08 5.46 1.42
CA TRP A 55 -5.55 4.35 0.65
C TRP A 55 -4.04 4.26 0.82
N VAL A 56 -3.55 3.05 1.01
CA VAL A 56 -2.13 2.71 0.87
C VAL A 56 -1.98 1.81 -0.34
N TRP A 57 -1.07 2.15 -1.25
CA TRP A 57 -0.92 1.43 -2.50
C TRP A 57 0.50 1.41 -3.02
N SER A 58 0.78 0.50 -3.95
CA SER A 58 2.06 0.38 -4.62
C SER A 58 1.89 -0.14 -6.04
N SER A 59 2.72 0.35 -6.96
CA SER A 59 2.79 -0.17 -8.32
C SER A 59 3.75 -1.35 -8.36
N LEU A 60 3.23 -2.55 -8.57
CA LEU A 60 4.01 -3.79 -8.47
C LEU A 60 4.79 -4.09 -9.75
N MET A 61 4.14 -3.91 -10.91
CA MET A 61 4.76 -4.14 -12.21
C MET A 61 4.04 -3.39 -13.32
N PRO A 62 4.74 -3.05 -14.43
CA PRO A 62 4.09 -2.52 -15.63
C PRO A 62 3.05 -3.49 -16.19
N LEU A 63 2.10 -2.98 -16.98
CA LEU A 63 1.19 -3.85 -17.72
C LEU A 63 1.96 -4.80 -18.64
N LEU A 64 1.55 -6.06 -18.57
CA LEU A 64 2.14 -7.14 -19.35
C LEU A 64 1.54 -7.19 -20.76
N THR A 65 2.38 -7.56 -21.73
CA THR A 65 1.91 -7.99 -23.06
C THR A 65 1.13 -9.31 -22.96
N GLU A 66 0.35 -9.65 -23.99
CA GLU A 66 -0.44 -10.90 -24.02
C GLU A 66 0.38 -12.16 -23.63
N PRO A 67 1.59 -12.42 -24.19
CA PRO A 67 2.37 -13.62 -23.85
C PRO A 67 2.93 -13.62 -22.42
N GLU A 68 3.30 -12.44 -21.91
CA GLU A 68 3.78 -12.29 -20.53
C GLU A 68 2.65 -12.56 -19.54
N ARG A 69 1.43 -12.10 -19.85
CA ARG A 69 0.24 -12.35 -19.03
C ARG A 69 -0.15 -13.83 -19.00
N GLU A 70 -0.12 -14.53 -20.13
CA GLU A 70 -0.36 -15.98 -20.16
C GLU A 70 0.64 -16.72 -19.26
N THR A 71 1.93 -16.38 -19.37
CA THR A 71 2.99 -16.95 -18.53
C THR A 71 2.77 -16.68 -17.04
N LEU A 72 2.36 -15.45 -16.70
CA LEU A 72 2.06 -15.08 -15.32
C LEU A 72 0.85 -15.84 -14.76
N LEU A 73 -0.22 -15.96 -15.56
CA LEU A 73 -1.44 -16.68 -15.16
C LEU A 73 -1.16 -18.17 -14.90
N GLU A 74 -0.33 -18.81 -15.73
CA GLU A 74 0.04 -20.21 -15.53
C GLU A 74 0.84 -20.44 -14.23
N ARG A 75 1.69 -19.48 -13.84
CA ARG A 75 2.60 -19.63 -12.69
C ARG A 75 1.98 -19.21 -11.37
N SER A 76 1.13 -18.19 -11.39
CA SER A 76 0.88 -17.36 -10.22
C SER A 76 -0.59 -17.27 -9.85
N ALA A 77 -1.51 -17.63 -10.77
CA ALA A 77 -2.93 -17.37 -10.59
C ALA A 77 -3.53 -18.03 -9.34
N SER A 78 -3.13 -19.26 -9.00
CA SER A 78 -3.64 -19.95 -7.82
C SER A 78 -3.16 -19.30 -6.52
N LEU A 79 -1.87 -18.95 -6.44
CA LEU A 79 -1.28 -18.32 -5.26
C LEU A 79 -1.83 -16.90 -5.06
N ILE A 80 -1.91 -16.10 -6.14
CA ILE A 80 -2.46 -14.74 -6.09
C ILE A 80 -3.92 -14.80 -5.65
N LYS A 81 -4.70 -15.75 -6.19
CA LYS A 81 -6.10 -15.92 -5.79
C LYS A 81 -6.23 -16.27 -4.31
N GLU A 82 -5.44 -17.22 -3.82
CA GLU A 82 -5.44 -17.59 -2.40
C GLU A 82 -5.09 -16.39 -1.51
N LYS A 83 -4.10 -15.58 -1.91
CA LYS A 83 -3.73 -14.37 -1.16
C LYS A 83 -4.78 -13.27 -1.17
N LEU A 84 -5.45 -13.03 -2.29
CA LEU A 84 -6.58 -12.11 -2.35
C LEU A 84 -7.80 -12.57 -1.53
N GLU A 85 -7.88 -13.87 -1.22
CA GLU A 85 -8.92 -14.42 -0.34
C GLU A 85 -8.55 -14.34 1.15
N ALA A 86 -7.27 -14.13 1.48
CA ALA A 86 -6.81 -13.98 2.86
C ALA A 86 -7.33 -12.69 3.50
N GLU A 87 -7.60 -12.75 4.80
CA GLU A 87 -8.01 -11.57 5.56
C GLU A 87 -6.82 -10.63 5.82
N CYS A 88 -7.08 -9.35 5.66
CA CYS A 88 -6.14 -8.26 5.91
C CYS A 88 -6.69 -7.37 7.04
N ASP A 89 -6.09 -7.45 8.23
CA ASP A 89 -6.63 -6.84 9.45
C ASP A 89 -6.71 -5.31 9.40
N PHE A 90 -5.74 -4.67 8.73
CA PHE A 90 -5.70 -3.23 8.54
C PHE A 90 -6.56 -2.72 7.37
N SER A 91 -7.31 -3.61 6.71
CA SER A 91 -8.22 -3.25 5.63
C SER A 91 -9.65 -3.03 6.14
N ALA A 92 -10.27 -1.93 5.72
CA ALA A 92 -11.69 -1.66 5.96
C ALA A 92 -12.58 -2.72 5.29
N THR A 93 -12.13 -3.32 4.19
CA THR A 93 -12.84 -4.36 3.43
C THR A 93 -12.38 -5.78 3.82
N LYS A 94 -11.46 -5.89 4.79
CA LYS A 94 -10.77 -7.12 5.21
C LYS A 94 -9.94 -7.78 4.12
N LYS A 95 -9.68 -7.10 3.01
CA LYS A 95 -8.91 -7.65 1.89
C LYS A 95 -7.97 -6.62 1.29
N LEU A 96 -6.90 -7.13 0.67
CA LEU A 96 -6.11 -6.38 -0.29
C LEU A 96 -6.77 -6.44 -1.67
N GLU A 97 -6.49 -5.45 -2.48
CA GLU A 97 -7.03 -5.32 -3.83
C GLU A 97 -5.89 -5.27 -4.84
N LEU A 98 -6.03 -6.04 -5.92
CA LEU A 98 -5.25 -5.84 -7.13
C LEU A 98 -6.10 -5.05 -8.11
N ASP A 99 -5.57 -3.92 -8.52
CA ASP A 99 -6.16 -3.00 -9.49
C ASP A 99 -5.17 -2.80 -10.63
N ASN A 100 -5.64 -2.35 -11.79
CA ASN A 100 -4.76 -2.00 -12.90
C ASN A 100 -5.26 -0.74 -13.59
N ASP A 101 -4.34 0.13 -13.98
CA ASP A 101 -4.62 1.24 -14.89
C ASP A 101 -4.04 0.92 -16.27
N GLU A 102 -3.82 1.95 -17.09
CA GLU A 102 -3.26 1.82 -18.45
C GLU A 102 -1.75 1.53 -18.45
N ASP A 103 -1.07 1.68 -17.31
CA ASP A 103 0.39 1.62 -17.23
C ASP A 103 0.89 0.46 -16.34
N ALA A 104 0.16 0.11 -15.27
CA ALA A 104 0.65 -0.83 -14.27
C ALA A 104 -0.44 -1.61 -13.52
N ILE A 105 0.00 -2.69 -12.88
CA ILE A 105 -0.74 -3.42 -11.85
C ILE A 105 -0.36 -2.86 -10.49
N HIS A 106 -1.37 -2.55 -9.68
CA HIS A 106 -1.24 -1.97 -8.36
C HIS A 106 -1.77 -2.90 -7.29
N LEU A 107 -1.05 -2.98 -6.17
CA LEU A 107 -1.58 -3.48 -4.92
C LEU A 107 -2.14 -2.31 -4.14
N LYS A 108 -3.36 -2.44 -3.62
CA LYS A 108 -4.04 -1.39 -2.87
C LYS A 108 -4.71 -1.94 -1.62
N VAL A 109 -4.80 -1.10 -0.60
CA VAL A 109 -5.61 -1.34 0.58
C VAL A 109 -6.30 -0.06 1.01
N LYS A 110 -7.60 -0.18 1.26
CA LYS A 110 -8.38 0.83 1.95
C LYS A 110 -8.18 0.66 3.44
N VAL A 111 -7.55 1.62 4.10
CA VAL A 111 -7.16 1.50 5.50
C VAL A 111 -8.40 1.55 6.39
N ASP A 112 -8.50 0.61 7.33
CA ASP A 112 -9.52 0.61 8.37
C ASP A 112 -9.36 1.88 9.25
N PRO A 113 -10.43 2.68 9.44
CA PRO A 113 -10.37 3.90 10.25
C PRO A 113 -9.80 3.70 11.66
N ASP A 114 -9.91 2.51 12.24
CA ASP A 114 -9.35 2.18 13.57
C ASP A 114 -7.82 2.26 13.63
N TYR A 115 -7.15 2.25 12.47
CA TYR A 115 -5.70 2.37 12.32
C TYR A 115 -5.25 3.81 12.04
N LEU A 116 -6.18 4.75 11.78
CA LEU A 116 -5.85 6.13 11.40
C LEU A 116 -5.74 7.08 12.60
N HIS A 117 -6.13 6.65 13.80
CA HIS A 117 -6.15 7.48 15.01
C HIS A 117 -4.94 7.30 15.91
N ASP A 118 -4.06 6.35 15.58
CA ASP A 118 -2.93 5.95 16.39
C ASP A 118 -1.74 5.66 15.46
N HIS A 119 -0.64 6.39 15.64
CA HIS A 119 0.54 6.23 14.79
C HIS A 119 1.23 4.88 14.98
N GLU A 120 1.08 4.22 16.15
CA GLU A 120 1.60 2.86 16.37
C GLU A 120 0.78 1.85 15.57
N LYS A 121 -0.54 2.01 15.52
CA LYS A 121 -1.38 1.21 14.63
C LYS A 121 -1.07 1.49 13.18
N PHE A 122 -0.91 2.77 12.79
CA PHE A 122 -0.58 3.12 11.42
C PHE A 122 0.80 2.59 11.01
N SER A 123 1.77 2.48 11.93
CA SER A 123 3.02 1.78 11.62
C SER A 123 2.79 0.31 11.24
N ASN A 124 1.84 -0.39 11.87
CA ASN A 124 1.49 -1.75 11.47
C ASN A 124 0.89 -1.81 10.06
N VAL A 125 0.15 -0.77 9.63
CA VAL A 125 -0.33 -0.65 8.24
C VAL A 125 0.87 -0.57 7.30
N LEU A 126 1.83 0.32 7.59
CA LEU A 126 2.99 0.53 6.73
C LEU A 126 3.90 -0.70 6.65
N THR A 127 4.20 -1.34 7.79
CA THR A 127 5.05 -2.53 7.83
C THR A 127 4.35 -3.73 7.22
N GLY A 128 3.07 -3.97 7.56
CA GLY A 128 2.30 -5.07 7.00
C GLY A 128 2.11 -4.92 5.50
N PHE A 129 1.80 -3.70 5.02
CA PHE A 129 1.69 -3.47 3.59
C PHE A 129 3.03 -3.63 2.85
N PHE A 130 4.14 -3.23 3.46
CA PHE A 130 5.48 -3.47 2.90
C PHE A 130 5.76 -4.98 2.73
N GLU A 131 5.46 -5.80 3.74
CA GLU A 131 5.60 -7.27 3.66
C GLU A 131 4.72 -7.88 2.55
N GLU A 132 3.52 -7.34 2.35
CA GLU A 132 2.63 -7.76 1.27
C GLU A 132 3.17 -7.36 -0.10
N ILE A 133 3.73 -6.16 -0.26
CA ILE A 133 4.43 -5.78 -1.51
C ILE A 133 5.53 -6.77 -1.83
N GLU A 134 6.34 -7.16 -0.86
CA GLU A 134 7.41 -8.14 -1.07
C GLU A 134 6.86 -9.48 -1.54
N THR A 135 5.84 -9.98 -0.84
CA THR A 135 5.19 -11.25 -1.15
C THR A 135 4.59 -11.25 -2.56
N TYR A 136 3.81 -10.22 -2.90
CA TYR A 136 3.19 -10.11 -4.22
C TYR A 136 4.23 -9.89 -5.32
N SER A 137 5.28 -9.09 -5.07
CA SER A 137 6.36 -8.89 -6.03
C SER A 137 7.12 -10.18 -6.34
N GLU A 138 7.30 -11.07 -5.36
CA GLU A 138 7.90 -12.38 -5.58
C GLU A 138 6.99 -13.31 -6.36
N MET A 139 5.68 -13.27 -6.09
CA MET A 139 4.68 -14.06 -6.83
C MET A 139 4.51 -13.62 -8.28
N LEU A 140 4.85 -12.36 -8.60
CA LEU A 140 4.74 -11.78 -9.94
C LEU A 140 6.02 -11.87 -10.79
N ARG A 141 7.12 -12.43 -10.24
CA ARG A 141 8.38 -12.67 -10.96
C ARG A 141 8.38 -14.01 -11.71
#